data_AF-A0A1B0ZJA1-F1
#
_entry.id   AF-A0A1B0ZJA1-F1
#
_cell.length_a   1.000
_cell.length_b   1.000
_cell.length_c   1.000
_cell.angle_alpha   90.00
_cell.angle_beta   90.00
_cell.angle_gamma   90.00
#
_symmetry.space_group_name_H-M   'P 1'
#
loop_
_entity.id
_entity.type
_entity.pdbx_description
1 polymer ?
#
loop_
_entity_poly.entity_id
_entity_poly.type
_entity_poly.pdbx_seq_one_letter_code
_entity_poly.pdbx_strand_id
1 'polypeptide(L)'
;MSAQKELPGGRWIGILERLAVYVSIVAGFPAGIAVVLAVKGLGRYPELRVEKEGREAARVGELFIIGTFASVLWAAAWAGIAVGVCALIAA
;
A
#
# COMPACT_ATOMS: atom_id res chain seq x y z
N MET A 1 -6.52 -24.35 -7.00
CA MET A 1 -7.32 -23.17 -6.62
C MET A 1 -7.50 -23.07 -5.09
N SER A 2 -6.43 -23.26 -4.31
CA SER A 2 -6.50 -23.40 -2.83
C SER A 2 -5.66 -22.35 -2.07
N ALA A 3 -5.12 -21.33 -2.74
CA ALA A 3 -4.35 -20.26 -2.08
C ALA A 3 -5.23 -19.20 -1.38
N GLN A 4 -6.57 -19.28 -1.50
CA GLN A 4 -7.49 -18.29 -0.91
C GLN A 4 -7.91 -18.63 0.54
N LYS A 5 -7.45 -19.76 1.09
CA LYS A 5 -7.87 -20.24 2.42
C LYS A 5 -6.91 -19.88 3.56
N GLU A 6 -5.77 -19.28 3.26
CA GLU A 6 -4.80 -18.84 4.25
C GLU A 6 -4.71 -17.30 4.26
N LEU A 7 -5.08 -16.72 5.40
CA LEU A 7 -4.86 -15.34 5.85
C LEU A 7 -5.80 -14.25 5.27
N PRO A 8 -7.01 -14.06 5.83
CA PRO A 8 -7.82 -12.85 5.58
C PRO A 8 -7.07 -11.54 5.89
N GLY A 9 -6.04 -11.56 6.75
CA GLY A 9 -5.33 -10.36 7.21
C GLY A 9 -4.65 -9.55 6.10
N GLY A 10 -4.01 -10.20 5.12
CA GLY A 10 -3.28 -9.50 4.06
C GLY A 10 -4.17 -8.64 3.15
N ARG A 11 -5.42 -9.08 2.93
CA ARG A 11 -6.40 -8.34 2.13
C ARG A 11 -6.98 -7.15 2.89
N TRP A 12 -7.25 -7.30 4.18
CA TRP A 12 -7.72 -6.20 5.03
C TRP A 12 -6.64 -5.13 5.21
N ILE A 13 -5.38 -5.52 5.40
CA ILE A 13 -4.25 -4.58 5.48
C ILE A 13 -4.15 -3.75 4.19
N GLY A 14 -4.25 -4.38 3.01
CA GLY A 14 -4.21 -3.66 1.74
C GLY A 14 -5.37 -2.69 1.52
N ILE A 15 -6.56 -2.97 2.09
CA ILE A 15 -7.71 -2.05 2.04
C ILE A 15 -7.47 -0.84 2.94
N LEU A 16 -7.01 -1.06 4.18
CA LEU A 16 -6.72 0.01 5.14
C LEU A 16 -5.65 0.96 4.62
N GLU A 17 -4.64 0.43 3.93
CA GLU A 17 -3.56 1.21 3.35
C GLU A 17 -4.05 2.14 2.22
N ARG A 18 -4.92 1.62 1.34
CA ARG A 18 -5.53 2.42 0.25
C ARG A 18 -6.41 3.52 0.81
N LEU A 19 -7.20 3.22 1.86
CA LEU A 19 -7.99 4.21 2.58
C LEU A 19 -7.10 5.30 3.19
N ALA A 20 -6.02 4.90 3.87
CA ALA A 20 -5.12 5.85 4.51
C ALA A 20 -4.40 6.75 3.50
N VAL A 21 -3.98 6.21 2.34
CA VAL A 21 -3.40 7.00 1.24
C VAL A 21 -4.45 7.96 0.67
N TYR A 22 -5.67 7.49 0.40
CA TYR A 22 -6.76 8.31 -0.10
C TYR A 22 -7.08 9.48 0.84
N VAL A 23 -7.25 9.19 2.14
CA VAL A 23 -7.51 10.23 3.16
C VAL A 23 -6.34 11.21 3.27
N SER A 24 -5.09 10.73 3.22
CA SER A 24 -3.91 11.60 3.27
C SER A 24 -3.87 12.59 2.11
N ILE A 25 -4.26 12.15 0.90
CA ILE A 25 -4.30 13.02 -0.27
C ILE A 25 -5.47 14.01 -0.18
N VAL A 26 -6.68 13.53 0.15
CA VAL A 26 -7.88 14.37 0.26
C VAL A 26 -7.73 15.42 1.39
N ALA A 27 -7.10 15.05 2.50
CA ALA A 27 -6.83 15.95 3.62
C ALA A 27 -5.65 16.91 3.38
N GLY A 28 -4.97 16.83 2.22
CA GLY A 28 -3.80 17.67 1.93
C GLY A 28 -2.58 17.36 2.81
N PHE A 29 -2.50 16.16 3.38
CA PHE A 29 -1.43 15.73 4.28
C PHE A 29 -0.54 14.66 3.61
N PRO A 30 0.38 15.05 2.71
CA PRO A 30 1.22 14.12 1.97
C PRO A 30 2.16 13.30 2.87
N ALA A 31 2.52 13.82 4.05
CA ALA A 31 3.33 13.10 5.02
C ALA A 31 2.62 11.83 5.56
N GLY A 32 1.29 11.77 5.52
CA GLY A 32 0.52 10.58 5.90
C GLY A 32 0.84 9.36 5.03
N ILE A 33 1.17 9.58 3.75
CA ILE A 33 1.56 8.51 2.81
C ILE A 33 2.88 7.87 3.26
N ALA A 34 3.85 8.67 3.70
CA ALA A 34 5.14 8.19 4.18
C ALA A 34 4.98 7.33 5.44
N VAL A 35 4.09 7.73 6.36
CA VAL A 35 3.77 6.97 7.58
C VAL A 35 3.13 5.62 7.23
N VAL A 36 2.17 5.60 6.31
CA VAL A 36 1.47 4.37 5.88
C VAL A 36 2.46 3.37 5.26
N LEU A 37 3.36 3.86 4.41
CA LEU A 37 4.42 3.03 3.81
C LEU A 37 5.39 2.48 4.86
N ALA A 38 5.78 3.31 5.84
CA ALA A 38 6.68 2.89 6.91
C ALA A 38 6.04 1.77 7.76
N VAL A 39 4.78 1.94 8.17
CA VAL A 39 4.05 0.93 8.96
C VAL A 39 3.92 -0.38 8.19
N LYS A 40 3.61 -0.32 6.89
CA LYS A 40 3.49 -1.52 6.05
C LYS A 40 4.82 -2.25 5.88
N GLY A 41 5.92 -1.50 5.68
CA GLY A 41 7.26 -2.04 5.56
C GLY A 41 7.72 -2.76 6.83
N LEU A 42 7.39 -2.22 8.02
CA LEU A 42 7.71 -2.84 9.30
C LEU A 42 7.00 -4.18 9.53
N GLY A 43 5.75 -4.32 9.05
CA GLY A 43 4.99 -5.56 9.18
C GLY A 43 5.58 -6.76 8.44
N ARG A 44 6.34 -6.53 7.36
CA ARG A 44 7.00 -7.58 6.55
C ARG A 44 8.50 -7.72 6.81
N TYR A 45 9.06 -6.87 7.66
CA TYR A 45 10.46 -6.94 8.07
C TYR A 45 10.86 -8.25 8.78
N PRO A 46 10.00 -8.91 9.58
CA PRO A 46 10.28 -10.22 10.16
C PRO A 46 10.38 -11.33 9.10
N GLU A 47 9.54 -11.28 8.07
CA GLU A 47 9.50 -12.27 6.98
C GLU A 47 10.80 -12.24 6.16
N LEU A 48 11.33 -11.04 5.88
CA LEU A 48 12.62 -10.83 5.20
C LEU A 48 13.85 -11.16 6.05
N ARG A 49 13.73 -11.21 7.38
CA ARG A 49 14.82 -11.56 8.30
C ARG A 49 14.91 -13.05 8.62
N VAL A 50 13.79 -13.77 8.56
CA VAL A 50 13.73 -15.20 8.93
C VAL A 50 14.04 -16.11 7.73
N GLU A 51 13.82 -15.63 6.49
CA GLU A 51 14.17 -16.36 5.28
C GLU A 51 15.69 -16.23 5.00
N LYS A 52 16.42 -17.30 5.37
CA LYS A 52 17.87 -17.45 5.30
C LYS A 52 18.40 -17.33 3.85
N GLU A 53 19.50 -16.59 3.72
CA GLU A 53 20.49 -16.52 2.62
C GLU A 53 20.11 -17.21 1.28
N GLY A 54 19.65 -16.43 0.30
CA GLY A 54 19.49 -16.89 -1.08
C GLY A 54 18.79 -15.90 -2.02
N ARG A 55 18.85 -16.18 -3.34
CA ARG A 55 18.21 -15.38 -4.41
C ARG A 55 16.68 -15.21 -4.25
N GLU A 56 16.03 -16.10 -3.50
CA GLU A 56 14.58 -16.04 -3.25
C GLU A 56 14.16 -14.88 -2.33
N ALA A 57 14.93 -14.59 -1.28
CA ALA A 57 14.62 -13.50 -0.35
C ALA A 57 14.63 -12.12 -1.04
N ALA A 58 15.57 -11.92 -1.97
CA ALA A 58 15.63 -10.71 -2.80
C ALA A 58 14.37 -10.57 -3.67
N ARG A 59 13.90 -11.67 -4.29
CA ARG A 59 12.71 -11.68 -5.14
C ARG A 59 11.42 -11.38 -4.37
N VAL A 60 11.29 -11.86 -3.14
CA VAL A 60 10.13 -11.58 -2.27
C VAL A 60 10.07 -10.10 -1.90
N GLY A 61 11.22 -9.49 -1.58
CA GLY A 61 11.34 -8.06 -1.32
C GLY A 61 10.97 -7.21 -2.54
N GLU A 62 11.47 -7.56 -3.73
CA GLU A 62 11.15 -6.86 -4.98
C GLU A 62 9.65 -6.90 -5.31
N LEU A 63 9.02 -8.06 -5.20
CA LEU A 63 7.58 -8.22 -5.45
C LEU A 63 6.74 -7.40 -4.44
N PHE A 64 7.20 -7.29 -3.20
CA PHE A 64 6.55 -6.47 -2.18
C PHE A 64 6.65 -4.97 -2.48
N ILE A 65 7.81 -4.49 -2.91
CA ILE A 65 8.02 -3.09 -3.30
C ILE A 65 7.15 -2.76 -4.51
N ILE A 66 7.20 -3.58 -5.56
CA ILE A 66 6.41 -3.40 -6.79
C ILE A 66 4.92 -3.40 -6.47
N GLY A 67 4.45 -4.36 -5.67
CA GLY A 67 3.05 -4.45 -5.26
C GLY A 67 2.58 -3.24 -4.43
N THR A 68 3.44 -2.72 -3.56
CA THR A 68 3.14 -1.52 -2.76
C THR A 68 3.08 -0.28 -3.63
N PHE A 69 4.04 -0.08 -4.53
CA PHE A 69 4.04 1.02 -5.49
C PHE A 69 2.78 1.00 -6.37
N ALA A 70 2.43 -0.15 -6.95
CA ALA A 70 1.25 -0.29 -7.77
C ALA A 70 -0.04 0.04 -7.00
N SER A 71 -0.14 -0.40 -5.74
CA SER A 71 -1.32 -0.12 -4.90
C SER A 71 -1.43 1.36 -4.50
N VAL A 72 -0.31 2.02 -4.18
CA VAL A 72 -0.28 3.45 -3.85
C VAL A 72 -0.60 4.30 -5.07
N LEU A 73 -0.05 3.97 -6.24
CA LEU A 73 -0.36 4.65 -7.50
C LEU A 73 -1.85 4.55 -7.84
N TRP A 74 -2.44 3.36 -7.65
CA TRP A 74 -3.87 3.17 -7.86
C TRP A 74 -4.71 4.03 -6.90
N ALA A 75 -4.38 4.04 -5.61
CA ALA A 75 -5.07 4.89 -4.63
C ALA A 75 -4.90 6.38 -4.94
N ALA A 76 -3.70 6.81 -5.35
CA ALA A 76 -3.42 8.19 -5.74
C ALA A 76 -4.19 8.61 -6.99
N ALA A 77 -4.37 7.71 -7.97
CA ALA A 77 -5.17 7.99 -9.16
C ALA A 77 -6.63 8.29 -8.79
N TRP A 78 -7.26 7.47 -7.94
CA TRP A 78 -8.63 7.72 -7.47
C TRP A 78 -8.75 8.96 -6.59
N ALA A 79 -7.77 9.22 -5.72
CA ALA A 79 -7.74 10.44 -4.93
C ALA A 79 -7.59 11.69 -5.80
N GLY A 80 -6.74 11.64 -6.82
CA GLY A 80 -6.59 12.72 -7.81
C GLY A 80 -7.88 12.99 -8.58
N ILE A 81 -8.61 11.94 -9.00
CA ILE A 81 -9.94 12.10 -9.61
C ILE A 81 -10.92 12.76 -8.62
N ALA A 82 -10.97 12.30 -7.38
CA ALA A 82 -11.88 12.85 -6.38
C ALA A 82 -11.60 14.33 -6.07
N VAL A 83 -10.33 14.70 -5.90
CA VAL A 83 -9.91 16.10 -5.70
C VAL A 83 -10.24 16.93 -6.94
N GLY A 84 -9.96 16.41 -8.15
CA GLY A 84 -10.28 17.07 -9.41
C GLY A 84 -11.79 17.34 -9.55
N VAL A 85 -12.64 16.37 -9.23
CA VAL A 85 -14.10 16.52 -9.24
C VAL A 85 -14.57 17.53 -8.19
N CYS A 86 -14.04 17.47 -6.96
CA CYS A 86 -14.40 18.44 -5.91
C CYS A 86 -14.00 19.87 -6.32
N ALA A 87 -12.83 20.05 -6.92
CA ALA A 87 -12.38 21.33 -7.43
C ALA A 87 -13.25 21.84 -8.59
N LEU A 88 -13.73 20.94 -9.46
CA LEU A 88 -14.60 21.29 -10.59
C LEU A 88 -16.02 21.67 -10.17
N ILE A 89 -16.53 21.07 -9.09
CA ILE A 89 -17.85 21.40 -8.51
C ILE A 89 -17.79 22.71 -7.70
N ALA A 90 -16.63 23.04 -7.13
CA ALA A 90 -16.41 24.25 -6.35
C ALA A 90 -16.05 25.49 -7.20
N ALA A 91 -15.87 25.32 -8.52
CA ALA A 91 -15.58 26.38 -9.49
C ALA A 91 -16.85 26.81 -10.24
#